data_AF-A0A431HXC8-F1
#
_entry.id   AF-A0A431HXC8-F1
#
_cell.length_a   1.000
_cell.length_b   1.000
_cell.length_c   1.000
_cell.angle_alpha   90.00
_cell.angle_beta   90.00
_cell.angle_gamma   90.00
#
_symmetry.space_group_name_H-M   'P 1'
#
loop_
_entity.id
_entity.type
_entity.pdbx_description
1 polymer ?
#
loop_
_entity_poly.entity_id
_entity_poly.type
_entity_poly.pdbx_seq_one_letter_code
_entity_poly.pdbx_strand_id
1 'polypeptide(L)'
;MTRRCRSLLLSRKAIVLLSVAVLGACAAPHQGVAKPEPLPPVAGVASPGPEDWLRFADSVRRYNAGEFARELEQVRQGFVLEKSDWRRLQYSYMLTLPNHKQHDVLRALTLLEPLLRDGRAGEATLWRPLAGLLHAQAQEQQRLEEALEQAQQKTREEQRRADAAEQRATQALIKLDTLRSLEQNLYRRRSKDKY
;
A
#
# COMPACT_ATOMS: atom_id res chain seq x y z
N MET A 1 15.69 60.30 -39.36
CA MET A 1 15.34 58.99 -38.75
C MET A 1 14.40 59.21 -37.58
N THR A 2 13.41 58.34 -37.45
CA THR A 2 12.07 58.51 -36.87
C THR A 2 11.92 58.29 -35.35
N ARG A 3 11.18 59.21 -34.71
CA ARG A 3 10.03 59.05 -33.77
C ARG A 3 10.11 58.07 -32.57
N ARG A 4 9.77 58.58 -31.38
CA ARG A 4 8.78 58.06 -30.39
C ARG A 4 8.67 59.09 -29.23
N CYS A 5 7.54 59.75 -29.01
CA CYS A 5 6.21 59.34 -28.50
C CYS A 5 6.01 59.87 -27.07
N ARG A 6 5.43 61.07 -27.00
CA ARG A 6 4.78 61.69 -25.84
C ARG A 6 3.37 61.12 -25.73
N SER A 7 2.96 60.64 -24.56
CA SER A 7 1.55 60.71 -24.15
C SER A 7 1.42 60.38 -22.66
N LEU A 8 2.17 61.12 -21.85
CA LEU A 8 1.83 61.30 -20.45
C LEU A 8 1.14 62.66 -20.35
N LEU A 9 -0.03 62.61 -19.75
CA LEU A 9 -0.50 63.59 -18.79
C LEU A 9 -1.09 64.90 -19.32
N LEU A 10 -2.02 65.36 -18.50
CA LEU A 10 -2.62 66.68 -18.41
C LEU A 10 -3.71 66.99 -19.45
N SER A 11 -4.98 66.86 -19.06
CA SER A 11 -5.68 67.75 -18.12
C SER A 11 -5.92 69.14 -18.73
N ARG A 12 -7.12 69.66 -18.51
CA ARG A 12 -7.62 70.99 -18.88
C ARG A 12 -8.15 71.08 -20.32
N LYS A 13 -9.41 70.67 -20.53
CA LYS A 13 -10.41 71.35 -21.40
C LYS A 13 -11.62 70.44 -21.60
N ALA A 14 -12.52 70.47 -20.62
CA ALA A 14 -13.96 70.22 -20.83
C ALA A 14 -14.78 70.48 -19.54
N ILE A 15 -14.18 71.12 -18.52
CA ILE A 15 -14.90 72.13 -17.74
C ILE A 15 -15.43 73.12 -18.79
N VAL A 16 -16.73 73.09 -19.08
CA VAL A 16 -17.58 74.20 -19.59
C VAL A 16 -18.97 73.72 -20.06
N LEU A 17 -19.26 72.43 -20.21
CA LEU A 17 -20.66 71.99 -20.42
C LEU A 17 -21.43 71.76 -19.10
N LEU A 18 -21.33 72.76 -18.23
CA LEU A 18 -22.28 73.10 -17.18
C LEU A 18 -23.33 74.00 -17.86
N SER A 19 -24.56 73.52 -18.10
CA SER A 19 -25.83 74.28 -18.07
C SER A 19 -26.94 73.74 -18.99
N VAL A 20 -27.61 72.65 -18.60
CA VAL A 20 -29.09 72.47 -18.74
C VAL A 20 -29.48 71.44 -17.66
N ALA A 21 -29.64 71.83 -16.38
CA ALA A 21 -30.94 72.19 -15.80
C ALA A 21 -32.04 71.20 -16.23
N VAL A 22 -32.12 70.04 -15.59
CA VAL A 22 -33.08 69.80 -14.50
C VAL A 22 -34.47 70.28 -14.88
N LEU A 23 -35.32 69.36 -15.33
CA LEU A 23 -36.77 69.32 -15.09
C LEU A 23 -37.32 68.03 -15.71
N GLY A 24 -37.97 67.20 -14.89
CA GLY A 24 -39.00 66.29 -15.40
C GLY A 24 -38.81 64.82 -15.08
N ALA A 25 -39.77 64.34 -14.30
CA ALA A 25 -40.32 62.99 -14.34
C ALA A 25 -39.57 61.88 -13.58
N CYS A 26 -39.91 61.82 -12.29
CA CYS A 26 -40.14 60.56 -11.60
C CYS A 26 -41.19 59.73 -12.38
N ALA A 27 -40.77 58.67 -13.05
CA ALA A 27 -41.66 57.58 -13.45
C ALA A 27 -40.86 56.28 -13.35
N ALA A 28 -41.03 55.60 -12.22
CA ALA A 28 -40.52 54.26 -12.00
C ALA A 28 -41.34 53.25 -12.80
N PRO A 29 -40.71 52.36 -13.58
CA PRO A 29 -41.20 51.02 -13.76
C PRO A 29 -40.42 50.08 -12.84
N HIS A 30 -41.16 49.44 -11.95
CA HIS A 30 -40.75 48.40 -11.02
C HIS A 30 -40.05 47.27 -11.80
N GLN A 31 -38.71 47.21 -11.77
CA GLN A 31 -37.98 46.04 -12.27
C GLN A 31 -38.22 44.89 -11.30
N GLY A 32 -38.94 43.87 -11.78
CA GLY A 32 -39.07 42.61 -11.09
C GLY A 32 -37.69 42.04 -10.80
N VAL A 33 -37.41 41.82 -9.52
CA VAL A 33 -36.23 41.11 -9.03
C VAL A 33 -36.26 39.73 -9.68
N ALA A 34 -35.42 39.54 -10.70
CA ALA A 34 -35.12 38.23 -11.23
C ALA A 34 -34.54 37.38 -10.09
N LYS A 35 -35.33 36.39 -9.67
CA LYS A 35 -34.95 35.34 -8.74
C LYS A 35 -33.63 34.73 -9.25
N PRO A 36 -32.55 34.69 -8.45
CA PRO A 36 -31.34 33.99 -8.87
C PRO A 36 -31.69 32.52 -9.07
N GLU A 37 -31.57 32.07 -10.31
CA GLU A 37 -31.64 30.66 -10.68
C GLU A 37 -30.53 29.93 -9.91
N PRO A 38 -30.84 28.86 -9.15
CA PRO A 38 -29.82 28.10 -8.46
C PRO A 38 -28.88 27.51 -9.50
N LEU A 39 -27.60 27.85 -9.42
CA LEU A 39 -26.54 27.14 -10.11
C LEU A 39 -26.74 25.63 -9.87
N PRO A 40 -26.59 24.77 -10.90
CA PRO A 40 -26.63 23.33 -10.68
C PRO A 40 -25.60 22.99 -9.60
N PRO A 41 -25.94 22.15 -8.61
CA PRO A 41 -24.98 21.75 -7.60
C PRO A 41 -23.79 21.14 -8.34
N VAL A 42 -22.61 21.74 -8.16
CA VAL A 42 -21.34 21.10 -8.52
C VAL A 42 -21.41 19.73 -7.85
N ALA A 43 -21.52 18.67 -8.64
CA ALA A 43 -21.56 17.32 -8.12
C ALA A 43 -20.31 17.15 -7.27
N GLY A 44 -20.49 17.19 -5.95
CA GLY A 44 -19.41 16.87 -5.03
C GLY A 44 -18.89 15.50 -5.41
N VAL A 45 -17.57 15.37 -5.54
CA VAL A 45 -16.93 14.08 -5.74
C VAL A 45 -17.51 13.14 -4.68
N ALA A 46 -18.28 12.15 -5.12
CA ALA A 46 -18.95 11.24 -4.20
C ALA A 46 -17.88 10.55 -3.35
N SER A 47 -18.05 10.56 -2.03
CA SER A 47 -17.18 9.78 -1.16
C SER A 47 -17.31 8.30 -1.56
N PRO A 48 -16.19 7.56 -1.65
CA PRO A 48 -16.19 6.19 -2.14
C PRO A 48 -17.13 5.32 -1.31
N GLY A 49 -17.93 4.51 -2.00
CA GLY A 49 -18.87 3.58 -1.37
C GLY A 49 -18.25 2.20 -1.12
N PRO A 50 -18.91 1.32 -0.35
CA PRO A 50 -18.47 -0.06 -0.17
C PRO A 50 -18.42 -0.85 -1.50
N GLU A 51 -19.19 -0.48 -2.51
CA GLU A 51 -19.11 -1.08 -3.84
C GLU A 51 -17.77 -0.76 -4.54
N ASP A 52 -17.24 0.44 -4.32
CA ASP A 52 -15.93 0.85 -4.85
C ASP A 52 -14.81 0.07 -4.17
N TRP A 53 -14.97 -0.28 -2.88
CA TRP A 53 -14.07 -1.20 -2.19
C TRP A 53 -14.01 -2.56 -2.87
N LEU A 54 -15.16 -3.16 -3.15
CA LEU A 54 -15.21 -4.49 -3.75
C LEU A 54 -14.58 -4.49 -5.15
N ARG A 55 -14.82 -3.44 -5.94
CA ARG A 55 -14.18 -3.26 -7.26
C ARG A 55 -12.67 -3.13 -7.14
N PHE A 56 -12.19 -2.32 -6.19
CA PHE A 56 -10.77 -2.18 -5.92
C PHE A 56 -10.14 -3.51 -5.46
N ALA A 57 -10.78 -4.22 -4.53
CA ALA A 57 -10.27 -5.47 -4.01
C ALA A 57 -10.19 -6.57 -5.09
N ASP A 58 -11.14 -6.60 -6.02
CA ASP A 58 -11.14 -7.51 -7.19
C ASP A 58 -10.10 -7.09 -8.23
N SER A 59 -9.94 -5.80 -8.53
CA SER A 59 -8.94 -5.32 -9.50
C SER A 59 -7.51 -5.61 -9.04
N VAL A 60 -7.22 -5.36 -7.76
CA VAL A 60 -5.88 -5.55 -7.19
C VAL A 60 -5.41 -7.00 -7.31
N ARG A 61 -6.31 -7.97 -7.13
CA ARG A 61 -5.98 -9.40 -7.24
C ARG A 61 -5.61 -9.83 -8.66
N ARG A 62 -5.96 -9.04 -9.66
CA ARG A 62 -5.71 -9.34 -11.08
C ARG A 62 -4.43 -8.69 -11.61
N TYR A 63 -3.81 -7.79 -10.84
CA TYR A 63 -2.58 -7.13 -11.28
C TYR A 63 -1.42 -8.10 -11.37
N ASN A 64 -0.62 -7.94 -12.42
CA ASN A 64 0.69 -8.56 -12.47
C ASN A 64 1.67 -7.84 -11.52
N ALA A 65 2.85 -8.41 -11.29
CA ALA A 65 3.82 -7.86 -10.33
C ALA A 65 4.27 -6.40 -10.64
N GLY A 66 4.34 -6.03 -11.92
CA GLY A 66 4.74 -4.67 -12.34
C GLY A 66 3.63 -3.64 -12.16
N GLU A 67 2.40 -4.01 -12.52
CA GLU A 67 1.18 -3.20 -12.29
C GLU A 67 0.94 -2.99 -10.81
N PHE A 68 1.05 -4.06 -10.02
CA PHE A 68 0.89 -4.01 -8.58
C PHE A 68 1.86 -3.03 -7.93
N ALA A 69 3.15 -3.05 -8.33
CA ALA A 69 4.15 -2.14 -7.79
C ALA A 69 3.85 -0.67 -8.11
N ARG A 70 3.34 -0.39 -9.32
CA ARG A 70 2.95 0.96 -9.74
C ARG A 70 1.73 1.44 -8.97
N GLU A 71 0.70 0.60 -8.87
CA GLU A 71 -0.53 0.93 -8.15
C GLU A 71 -0.25 1.14 -6.65
N LEU A 72 0.58 0.28 -6.05
CA LEU A 72 0.96 0.41 -4.64
C LEU A 72 1.62 1.76 -4.37
N GLU A 73 2.50 2.21 -5.26
CA GLU A 73 3.14 3.52 -5.12
C GLU A 73 2.16 4.67 -5.30
N GLN A 74 1.21 4.56 -6.25
CA GLN A 74 0.14 5.55 -6.43
C GLN A 74 -0.75 5.65 -5.18
N VAL A 75 -1.19 4.51 -4.64
CA VAL A 75 -1.99 4.43 -3.42
C VAL A 75 -1.21 4.97 -2.22
N ARG A 76 0.10 4.66 -2.11
CA ARG A 76 0.97 5.20 -1.06
C ARG A 76 1.07 6.72 -1.14
N GLN A 77 1.27 7.28 -2.33
CA GLN A 77 1.33 8.73 -2.53
C GLN A 77 -0.02 9.38 -2.20
N GLY A 78 -1.13 8.79 -2.65
CA GLY A 78 -2.48 9.25 -2.31
C GLY A 78 -2.74 9.25 -0.80
N PHE A 79 -2.29 8.22 -0.08
CA PHE A 79 -2.37 8.18 1.38
C PHE A 79 -1.55 9.28 2.06
N VAL A 80 -0.33 9.57 1.57
CA VAL A 80 0.50 10.64 2.14
C VAL A 80 -0.13 12.01 1.98
N LEU A 81 -0.81 12.25 0.84
CA LEU A 81 -1.44 13.52 0.51
C LEU A 81 -2.78 13.73 1.23
N GLU A 82 -3.70 12.78 1.09
CA GLU A 82 -5.07 12.92 1.57
C GLU A 82 -5.25 12.45 3.02
N LYS A 83 -4.47 11.44 3.45
CA LYS A 83 -4.59 10.76 4.76
C LYS A 83 -6.01 10.29 5.10
N SER A 84 -6.85 10.08 4.09
CA SER A 84 -8.23 9.61 4.26
C SER A 84 -8.28 8.14 4.68
N ASP A 85 -9.37 7.76 5.34
CA ASP A 85 -9.60 6.39 5.79
C ASP A 85 -9.68 5.42 4.62
N TRP A 86 -10.26 5.86 3.50
CA TRP A 86 -10.28 5.12 2.25
C TRP A 86 -8.87 4.79 1.74
N ARG A 87 -7.99 5.80 1.61
CA ARG A 87 -6.61 5.59 1.13
C ARG A 87 -5.81 4.71 2.08
N ARG A 88 -6.02 4.88 3.39
CA ARG A 88 -5.41 4.05 4.43
C ARG A 88 -5.83 2.59 4.31
N LEU A 89 -7.12 2.34 4.05
CA LEU A 89 -7.67 1.01 3.85
C LEU A 89 -7.14 0.35 2.57
N GLN A 90 -7.10 1.10 1.46
CA GLN A 90 -6.50 0.62 0.21
C GLN A 90 -5.03 0.24 0.40
N TYR A 91 -4.25 1.12 1.03
CA TYR A 91 -2.84 0.91 1.23
C TYR A 91 -2.56 -0.31 2.11
N SER A 92 -3.26 -0.41 3.25
CA SER A 92 -3.13 -1.55 4.16
C SER A 92 -3.51 -2.87 3.47
N TYR A 93 -4.62 -2.93 2.73
CA TYR A 93 -5.02 -4.16 2.03
C TYR A 93 -3.98 -4.62 1.01
N MET A 94 -3.42 -3.70 0.20
CA MET A 94 -2.37 -4.08 -0.74
C MET A 94 -1.15 -4.68 -0.02
N LEU A 95 -0.77 -4.18 1.15
CA LEU A 95 0.34 -4.73 1.94
C LEU A 95 0.05 -6.13 2.52
N THR A 96 -1.21 -6.50 2.72
CA THR A 96 -1.62 -7.84 3.22
C THR A 96 -1.75 -8.91 2.13
N LEU A 97 -1.61 -8.54 0.85
CA LEU A 97 -1.80 -9.49 -0.24
C LEU A 97 -0.59 -10.41 -0.40
N PRO A 98 -0.78 -11.73 -0.25
CA PRO A 98 0.31 -12.68 -0.45
C PRO A 98 0.73 -12.69 -1.92
N ASN A 99 1.98 -13.07 -2.18
CA ASN A 99 2.60 -13.20 -3.52
C ASN A 99 3.21 -11.93 -4.13
N HIS A 100 3.25 -10.80 -3.41
CA HIS A 100 3.96 -9.61 -3.85
C HIS A 100 5.21 -9.36 -3.00
N LYS A 101 6.28 -8.81 -3.58
CA LYS A 101 7.54 -8.53 -2.86
C LYS A 101 7.37 -7.46 -1.77
N GLN A 102 6.33 -6.64 -1.90
CA GLN A 102 5.98 -5.56 -0.99
C GLN A 102 4.98 -6.00 0.09
N HIS A 103 4.82 -7.32 0.28
CA HIS A 103 4.06 -7.88 1.39
C HIS A 103 4.71 -7.46 2.72
N ASP A 104 3.94 -6.75 3.55
CA ASP A 104 4.39 -6.25 4.86
C ASP A 104 3.17 -6.15 5.79
N VAL A 105 2.85 -7.29 6.42
CA VAL A 105 1.70 -7.46 7.30
C VAL A 105 1.81 -6.56 8.53
N LEU A 106 3.01 -6.41 9.10
CA LEU A 106 3.24 -5.55 10.26
C LEU A 106 2.90 -4.10 9.96
N ARG A 107 3.36 -3.58 8.81
CA ARG A 107 2.99 -2.24 8.38
C ARG A 107 1.49 -2.12 8.14
N ALA A 108 0.86 -3.11 7.52
CA ALA A 108 -0.58 -3.10 7.32
C ALA A 108 -1.35 -2.99 8.65
N LEU A 109 -0.95 -3.75 9.69
CA LEU A 109 -1.54 -3.68 11.03
C LEU A 109 -1.40 -2.29 11.64
N THR A 110 -0.22 -1.66 11.55
CA THR A 110 -0.02 -0.29 12.07
C THR A 110 -0.91 0.75 11.38
N LEU A 111 -1.24 0.55 10.10
CA LEU A 111 -2.08 1.46 9.34
C LEU A 111 -3.56 1.29 9.69
N LEU A 112 -3.99 0.06 10.00
CA LEU A 112 -5.37 -0.27 10.37
C LEU A 112 -5.72 0.13 11.80
N GLU A 113 -4.75 0.11 12.73
CA GLU A 113 -4.97 0.39 14.16
C GLU A 113 -5.74 1.71 14.43
N PRO A 114 -5.42 2.84 13.77
CA PRO A 114 -6.16 4.09 14.01
C PRO A 114 -7.62 4.03 13.53
N LEU A 115 -7.94 3.26 12.47
CA LEU A 115 -9.32 3.08 12.01
C LEU A 115 -10.19 2.33 13.02
N LEU A 116 -9.56 1.49 13.86
CA LEU A 116 -10.25 0.74 14.91
C LEU A 116 -10.45 1.58 16.17
N ARG A 117 -9.52 2.50 16.45
CA ARG A 117 -9.52 3.38 17.63
C ARG A 117 -10.38 4.63 17.44
N ASP A 118 -10.33 5.25 16.26
CA ASP A 118 -10.97 6.53 15.98
C ASP A 118 -12.46 6.32 15.66
N GLY A 119 -13.27 6.13 16.71
CA GLY A 119 -14.73 6.02 16.63
C GLY A 119 -15.46 7.37 16.48
N ARG A 120 -14.78 8.46 16.09
CA ARG A 120 -15.38 9.80 16.06
C ARG A 120 -15.86 10.17 14.66
N ALA A 121 -17.18 10.03 14.49
CA ALA A 121 -18.10 10.65 13.51
C ALA A 121 -17.71 10.71 12.02
N GLY A 122 -18.49 10.01 11.19
CA GLY A 122 -18.62 10.24 9.74
C GLY A 122 -18.18 9.05 8.89
N GLU A 123 -17.05 9.20 8.19
CA GLU A 123 -16.48 8.17 7.30
C GLU A 123 -15.81 7.02 8.05
N ALA A 124 -15.18 7.30 9.21
CA ALA A 124 -14.53 6.29 10.03
C ALA A 124 -15.48 5.16 10.45
N THR A 125 -16.76 5.48 10.69
CA THR A 125 -17.79 4.49 11.02
C THR A 125 -18.15 3.55 9.88
N LEU A 126 -18.05 3.99 8.62
CA LEU A 126 -18.38 3.15 7.45
C LEU A 126 -17.33 2.04 7.26
N TRP A 127 -16.05 2.40 7.40
CA TRP A 127 -14.93 1.50 7.10
C TRP A 127 -14.48 0.66 8.29
N ARG A 128 -14.88 1.02 9.52
CA ARG A 128 -14.51 0.30 10.75
C ARG A 128 -14.75 -1.22 10.73
N PRO A 129 -15.93 -1.76 10.33
CA PRO A 129 -16.13 -3.21 10.33
C PRO A 129 -15.20 -3.93 9.34
N LEU A 130 -14.97 -3.31 8.18
CA LEU A 130 -14.06 -3.84 7.18
C LEU A 130 -12.60 -3.77 7.64
N ALA A 131 -12.20 -2.66 8.27
CA ALA A 131 -10.89 -2.55 8.91
C ALA A 131 -10.70 -3.61 10.00
N GLY A 132 -11.74 -3.92 10.78
CA GLY A 132 -11.71 -4.96 11.79
C GLY A 132 -11.49 -6.36 11.20
N LEU A 133 -12.19 -6.66 10.10
CA LEU A 133 -12.02 -7.91 9.37
C LEU A 133 -10.60 -8.03 8.78
N LEU A 134 -10.11 -6.98 8.12
CA LEU A 134 -8.77 -6.95 7.55
C LEU A 134 -7.69 -7.06 8.63
N HIS A 135 -7.89 -6.41 9.78
CA HIS A 135 -6.98 -6.48 10.90
C HIS A 135 -6.91 -7.91 11.47
N ALA A 136 -8.05 -8.56 11.70
CA ALA A 136 -8.08 -9.95 12.15
C ALA A 136 -7.41 -10.90 11.14
N GLN A 137 -7.65 -10.68 9.84
CA GLN A 137 -6.98 -11.45 8.78
C GLN A 137 -5.46 -11.24 8.79
N ALA A 138 -5.00 -9.98 8.90
CA ALA A 138 -3.58 -9.65 8.94
C ALA A 138 -2.91 -10.24 10.19
N GLN A 139 -3.57 -10.22 11.36
CA GLN A 139 -3.06 -10.87 12.56
C GLN A 139 -2.89 -12.38 12.38
N GLU A 140 -3.85 -13.03 11.71
CA GLU A 140 -3.74 -14.46 11.42
C GLU A 140 -2.62 -14.75 10.42
N GLN A 141 -2.44 -13.91 9.39
CA GLN A 141 -1.30 -14.02 8.47
C GLN A 141 0.03 -13.92 9.22
N GLN A 142 0.20 -12.94 10.12
CA GLN A 142 1.41 -12.81 10.92
C GLN A 142 1.67 -14.07 11.77
N ARG A 143 0.64 -14.59 12.44
CA ARG A 143 0.75 -15.82 13.24
C ARG A 143 1.17 -17.02 12.40
N LEU A 144 0.65 -17.13 11.18
CA LEU A 144 0.99 -18.19 10.23
C LEU A 144 2.42 -18.04 9.70
N GLU A 145 2.88 -16.83 9.42
CA GLU A 145 4.25 -16.55 9.01
C GLU A 145 5.25 -16.93 10.12
N GLU A 146 4.99 -16.53 11.36
CA GLU A 146 5.81 -16.91 12.52
C GLU A 146 5.84 -18.43 12.73
N ALA A 147 4.69 -19.11 12.59
CA ALA A 147 4.61 -20.56 12.68
C ALA A 147 5.38 -21.26 11.55
N LEU A 148 5.33 -20.71 10.33
CA LEU A 148 6.06 -21.23 9.18
C LEU A 148 7.58 -21.09 9.38
N GLU A 149 8.05 -19.95 9.86
CA GLU A 149 9.47 -19.72 10.17
C GLU A 149 9.98 -20.70 11.22
N GLN A 150 9.21 -20.91 12.30
CA GLN A 150 9.54 -21.89 13.33
C GLN A 150 9.59 -23.33 12.78
N ALA A 151 8.63 -23.70 11.94
CA ALA A 151 8.59 -25.02 11.31
C ALA A 151 9.78 -25.24 10.36
N GLN A 152 10.15 -24.23 9.58
CA GLN A 152 11.32 -24.27 8.70
C GLN A 152 12.62 -24.41 9.51
N GLN A 153 12.74 -23.69 10.63
CA GLN A 153 13.90 -23.79 11.50
C GLN A 153 14.04 -25.20 12.10
N LYS A 154 12.95 -25.77 12.61
CA LYS A 154 12.93 -27.15 13.13
C LYS A 154 13.32 -28.17 12.06
N THR A 155 12.76 -28.03 10.86
CA THR A 155 13.09 -28.92 9.72
C THR A 155 14.58 -28.85 9.37
N ARG A 156 15.17 -27.65 9.35
CA ARG A 156 16.62 -27.48 9.10
C ARG A 156 17.48 -28.10 10.19
N GLU A 157 17.06 -28.01 11.45
CA GLU A 157 17.76 -28.63 12.58
C GLU A 157 17.67 -30.16 12.55
N GLU A 158 16.50 -30.70 12.24
CA GLU A 158 16.28 -32.14 12.07
C GLU A 158 17.10 -32.68 10.90
N GLN A 159 17.13 -31.98 9.77
CA GLN A 159 17.98 -32.35 8.63
C GLN A 159 19.45 -32.40 9.03
N ARG A 160 19.96 -31.39 9.76
CA ARG A 160 21.35 -31.39 10.25
C ARG A 160 21.64 -32.57 11.18
N ARG A 161 20.68 -32.97 12.01
CA ARG A 161 20.83 -34.14 12.89
C ARG A 161 20.84 -35.45 12.09
N ALA A 162 20.00 -35.55 11.05
CA ALA A 162 19.99 -36.69 10.15
C ALA A 162 21.31 -36.81 9.38
N ASP A 163 21.79 -35.72 8.79
CA ASP A 163 23.08 -35.69 8.07
C ASP A 163 24.25 -36.09 8.99
N ALA A 164 24.26 -35.60 10.24
CA ALA A 164 25.27 -35.98 11.22
C ALA A 164 25.20 -37.45 11.63
N ALA A 165 24.00 -38.02 11.71
CA ALA A 165 23.81 -39.45 11.99
C ALA A 165 24.29 -40.31 10.81
N GLU A 166 23.98 -39.91 9.57
CA GLU A 166 24.45 -40.57 8.35
C GLU A 166 25.97 -40.53 8.24
N GLN A 167 26.61 -39.39 8.54
CA GLN A 167 28.07 -39.28 8.58
C GLN A 167 28.70 -40.22 9.60
N ARG A 168 28.08 -40.40 10.77
CA ARG A 168 28.57 -41.37 11.77
C ARG A 168 28.39 -42.81 11.31
N ALA A 169 27.27 -43.13 10.67
CA ALA A 169 27.01 -44.46 10.13
C ALA A 169 28.01 -44.82 9.02
N THR A 170 28.24 -43.91 8.07
CA THR A 170 29.23 -44.09 6.99
C THR A 170 30.65 -44.22 7.55
N GLN A 171 31.04 -43.41 8.53
CA GLN A 171 32.33 -43.57 9.22
C GLN A 171 32.45 -44.92 9.93
N ALA A 172 31.38 -45.42 10.54
CA ALA A 172 31.38 -46.74 11.17
C ALA A 172 31.54 -47.86 10.14
N LEU A 173 30.88 -47.77 8.99
CA LEU A 173 31.04 -48.72 7.89
C LEU A 173 32.48 -48.75 7.35
N ILE A 174 33.09 -47.57 7.16
CA ILE A 174 34.50 -47.46 6.75
C ILE A 174 35.40 -48.16 7.78
N LYS A 175 35.17 -47.95 9.08
CA LYS A 175 35.96 -48.62 10.14
C LYS A 175 35.77 -50.14 10.14
N LEU A 176 34.58 -50.65 9.84
CA LEU A 176 34.37 -52.08 9.74
C LEU A 176 35.11 -52.69 8.55
N ASP A 177 35.11 -52.01 7.40
CA ASP A 177 35.84 -52.46 6.22
C ASP A 177 37.36 -52.45 6.43
N THR A 178 37.89 -51.42 7.10
CA THR A 178 39.31 -51.39 7.46
C THR A 178 39.67 -52.54 8.41
N LEU A 179 38.86 -52.83 9.43
CA LEU A 179 39.09 -53.97 10.33
C LEU A 179 39.05 -55.31 9.58
N ARG A 180 38.08 -55.49 8.68
CA ARG A 180 37.98 -56.70 7.85
C ARG A 180 39.21 -56.89 6.97
N SER A 181 39.69 -55.82 6.33
CA SER A 181 40.90 -55.90 5.52
C SER A 181 42.16 -56.22 6.35
N LEU A 182 42.26 -55.70 7.57
CA LEU A 182 43.35 -56.01 8.51
C LEU A 182 43.32 -57.49 8.92
N GLU A 183 42.15 -58.01 9.27
CA GLU A 183 41.96 -59.42 9.60
C GLU A 183 42.43 -60.33 8.46
N GLN A 184 42.00 -60.06 7.22
CA GLN A 184 42.43 -60.84 6.05
C GLN A 184 43.94 -60.78 5.81
N ASN A 185 44.56 -59.62 6.01
CA ASN A 185 46.01 -59.46 5.89
C ASN A 185 46.76 -60.26 6.95
N LEU A 186 46.27 -60.30 8.19
CA LEU A 186 46.84 -61.11 9.27
C LEU A 186 46.73 -62.61 8.97
N TYR A 187 45.57 -63.08 8.49
CA TYR A 187 45.41 -64.47 8.05
C TYR A 187 46.39 -64.84 6.93
N ARG A 188 46.56 -63.97 5.92
CA ARG A 188 47.54 -64.20 4.84
C ARG A 188 48.97 -64.30 5.35
N ARG A 189 49.39 -63.42 6.27
CA ARG A 189 50.75 -63.47 6.85
C ARG A 189 50.98 -64.77 7.64
N ARG A 190 50.07 -65.09 8.56
CA ARG A 190 50.14 -66.34 9.35
C ARG A 190 50.16 -67.59 8.45
N SER A 191 49.47 -67.57 7.32
CA SER A 191 49.49 -68.68 6.35
C SER A 191 50.81 -68.82 5.61
N LYS A 192 51.54 -67.72 5.37
CA LYS A 192 52.86 -67.76 4.72
C LYS A 192 53.94 -68.33 5.63
N ASP A 193 53.87 -68.06 6.94
CA ASP A 193 54.88 -68.54 7.91
C ASP A 193 54.83 -70.06 8.17
N LYS A 194 53.83 -70.77 7.62
CA LYS A 194 53.64 -72.22 7.79
C LYS A 194 54.23 -73.08 6.66
N TYR A 195 54.76 -72.47 5.61
CA TYR A 195 55.39 -73.12 4.46
C TYR A 195 56.80 -72.59 4.26
#